data_AF-A0A6I1ID80-F1
#
_entry.id   AF-A0A6I1ID80-F1
#
_cell.length_a   1.000
_cell.length_b   1.000
_cell.length_c   1.000
_cell.angle_alpha   90.00
_cell.angle_beta   90.00
_cell.angle_gamma   90.00
#
_symmetry.space_group_name_H-M   'P 1'
#
loop_
_entity.id
_entity.type
_entity.pdbx_description
1 polymer ?
#
loop_
_entity_poly.entity_id
_entity_poly.type
_entity_poly.pdbx_seq_one_letter_code
_entity_poly.pdbx_strand_id
1 'polypeptide(L)'
;MRQTFWMSTMTALLALGALVPAQAARFYEGAPMAYSSVVERRDGGVVLAFLRENGEVNGYYCQCNGLSDKRMNLDKYGKASIAAVFQLDLDSEGETTFVLSHSGGRSDTPYGLHAYRYESSGGKMFKVAALQPTLDAIVRGATSMDEARVRAALASLQLIDYSIDYAPTGVAEFDAIEHGHGTLVGYFNIDGELLSSKPADAPAFAYKKTFEEKDGHFLTVTYLLGKGWQGGHASSYHIKWITWETQPQRFAASQDGYFIEYDVNCCVGSVFARGQYAQGKRTGVWYYEEPLTIRSVGAFVDSKAEGPWTYESGEETTTGLMRNGQRTGRWEVSPGVAEWREAGQGNYQGFDTFVRDRLDGPSERRIGTVVHWQGNYVNGKKQGPWIEPGGGGNYVDDVPQGPWKKATPDGGWQVLTMRDGKPEGKLEQYGAGGQLELVEHYRLGVLEGPMQSFYPDGKRRYQGTFVDGKRDGGETLFYANGELPQFHRNWYQGVLHGASIEHFQNGKPKQIGNYYMGKKTGRFQYFRDDGQLIEETMY
;
A
#
# COMPACT_ATOMS: atom_id res chain seq x y z
N MET A 1 27.69 -87.28 10.76
CA MET A 1 26.75 -87.14 11.90
C MET A 1 26.07 -85.78 11.77
N ARG A 2 24.72 -85.79 11.77
CA ARG A 2 23.76 -84.69 12.05
C ARG A 2 23.77 -83.46 11.12
N GLN A 3 22.84 -83.34 10.17
CA GLN A 3 21.36 -83.17 10.23
C GLN A 3 20.91 -81.71 10.33
N THR A 4 20.25 -81.30 9.25
CA THR A 4 19.68 -80.02 8.90
C THR A 4 18.22 -79.87 9.35
N PHE A 5 17.93 -78.66 9.82
CA PHE A 5 16.65 -77.93 9.88
C PHE A 5 15.40 -78.57 9.27
N TRP A 6 14.37 -78.78 10.11
CA TRP A 6 12.96 -78.69 9.76
C TRP A 6 12.22 -77.95 10.89
N MET A 7 11.55 -76.86 10.57
CA MET A 7 10.64 -76.14 11.47
C MET A 7 9.23 -76.25 10.90
N SER A 8 8.36 -76.94 11.64
CA SER A 8 6.94 -77.11 11.35
C SER A 8 6.13 -75.96 11.97
N THR A 9 5.07 -75.49 11.30
CA THR A 9 3.66 -75.64 11.74
C THR A 9 2.66 -74.92 10.82
N MET A 10 1.71 -75.73 10.32
CA MET A 10 0.30 -75.50 9.93
C MET A 10 -0.48 -74.66 10.98
N THR A 11 -1.59 -73.92 10.78
CA THR A 11 -2.58 -73.64 9.71
C THR A 11 -3.46 -72.46 10.19
N ALA A 12 -4.11 -71.69 9.30
CA ALA A 12 -5.57 -71.41 9.28
C ALA A 12 -5.99 -70.04 8.69
N LEU A 13 -7.03 -70.13 7.86
CA LEU A 13 -7.84 -69.15 7.12
C LEU A 13 -8.01 -67.73 7.68
N LEU A 14 -8.02 -66.75 6.75
CA LEU A 14 -8.95 -65.61 6.74
C LEU A 14 -9.15 -65.11 5.30
N ALA A 15 -10.33 -65.38 4.74
CA ALA A 15 -10.81 -64.76 3.51
C ALA A 15 -11.33 -63.35 3.85
N LEU A 16 -10.59 -62.33 3.46
CA LEU A 16 -11.04 -60.94 3.45
C LEU A 16 -11.41 -60.57 2.01
N GLY A 17 -12.72 -60.65 1.71
CA GLY A 17 -13.26 -59.97 0.55
C GLY A 17 -13.05 -58.47 0.71
N ALA A 18 -12.27 -57.87 -0.18
CA ALA A 18 -12.13 -56.42 -0.25
C ALA A 18 -13.47 -55.83 -0.73
N LEU A 19 -14.27 -55.33 0.23
CA LEU A 19 -15.33 -54.37 -0.07
C LEU A 19 -14.66 -53.10 -0.56
N VAL A 20 -14.65 -52.91 -1.88
CA VAL A 20 -14.45 -51.59 -2.48
C VAL A 20 -15.56 -50.70 -1.94
N PRO A 21 -15.27 -49.56 -1.28
CA PRO A 21 -16.34 -48.67 -0.83
C PRO A 21 -17.12 -48.22 -2.07
N ALA A 22 -18.43 -48.49 -2.07
CA ALA A 22 -19.31 -47.97 -3.11
C ALA A 22 -19.19 -46.45 -3.12
N GLN A 23 -18.71 -45.89 -4.22
CA GLN A 23 -18.71 -44.45 -4.44
C GLN A 23 -20.15 -43.98 -4.28
N ALA A 24 -20.39 -42.94 -3.46
CA ALA A 24 -21.73 -42.40 -3.28
C ALA A 24 -22.32 -42.06 -4.65
N ALA A 25 -23.58 -42.46 -4.89
CA ALA A 25 -24.26 -42.18 -6.15
C ALA A 25 -24.20 -40.68 -6.43
N ARG A 26 -23.67 -40.30 -7.59
CA ARG A 26 -23.56 -38.87 -7.94
C ARG A 26 -24.96 -38.25 -7.98
N PHE A 27 -25.07 -36.94 -7.70
CA PHE A 27 -26.37 -36.28 -7.49
C PHE A 27 -27.36 -36.35 -8.67
N TYR A 28 -26.89 -36.72 -9.86
CA TYR A 28 -27.66 -36.85 -11.09
C TYR A 28 -27.99 -38.30 -11.47
N GLU A 29 -27.44 -39.29 -10.74
CA GLU A 29 -27.71 -40.71 -11.03
C GLU A 29 -29.18 -41.05 -10.79
N GLY A 30 -29.82 -41.67 -11.79
CA GLY A 30 -31.24 -42.04 -11.73
C GLY A 30 -32.23 -40.88 -11.96
N ALA A 31 -31.76 -39.64 -12.10
CA ALA A 31 -32.60 -38.50 -12.40
C ALA A 31 -32.89 -38.39 -13.92
N PRO A 32 -34.11 -37.98 -14.33
CA PRO A 32 -34.39 -37.71 -15.74
C PRO A 32 -33.52 -36.56 -16.26
N MET A 33 -32.61 -36.84 -17.18
CA MET A 33 -31.68 -35.84 -17.73
C MET A 33 -32.38 -34.96 -18.78
N ALA A 34 -32.13 -33.65 -18.74
CA ALA A 34 -32.59 -32.66 -19.73
C ALA A 34 -31.54 -32.39 -20.83
N TYR A 35 -30.30 -32.83 -20.60
CA TYR A 35 -29.21 -32.84 -21.56
C TYR A 35 -28.59 -34.25 -21.55
N SER A 36 -28.26 -34.81 -22.71
CA SER A 36 -27.88 -36.24 -22.83
C SER A 36 -26.58 -36.62 -22.12
N SER A 37 -25.82 -35.64 -21.64
CA SER A 37 -24.50 -35.85 -21.06
C SER A 37 -24.31 -34.96 -19.84
N VAL A 38 -23.48 -35.42 -18.91
CA VAL A 38 -22.94 -34.59 -17.84
C VAL A 38 -21.73 -33.84 -18.40
N VAL A 39 -21.55 -32.59 -18.01
CA VAL A 39 -20.42 -31.78 -18.46
C VAL A 39 -19.43 -31.61 -17.33
N GLU A 40 -18.21 -32.08 -17.51
CA GLU A 40 -17.11 -31.87 -16.58
C GLU A 40 -16.23 -30.73 -17.09
N ARG A 41 -15.71 -29.89 -16.18
CA ARG A 41 -14.70 -28.88 -16.51
C ARG A 41 -13.42 -29.54 -17.03
N ARG A 42 -12.69 -28.85 -17.91
CA ARG A 42 -11.41 -29.37 -18.44
C ARG A 42 -10.37 -29.65 -17.35
N ASP A 43 -10.43 -28.94 -16.23
CA ASP A 43 -9.58 -29.18 -15.04
C ASP A 43 -10.07 -30.35 -14.16
N GLY A 44 -11.18 -31.00 -14.51
CA GLY A 44 -11.78 -32.12 -13.78
C GLY A 44 -12.40 -31.74 -12.44
N GLY A 45 -12.44 -30.45 -12.09
CA GLY A 45 -12.80 -30.00 -10.74
C GLY A 45 -14.30 -29.83 -10.50
N VAL A 46 -15.09 -29.57 -11.54
CA VAL A 46 -16.53 -29.28 -11.41
C VAL A 46 -17.33 -30.04 -12.44
N VAL A 47 -18.46 -30.60 -11.97
CA VAL A 47 -19.40 -31.39 -12.75
C VAL A 47 -20.72 -30.64 -12.84
N LEU A 48 -21.27 -30.47 -14.04
CA LEU A 48 -22.55 -29.85 -14.33
C LEU A 48 -23.54 -30.88 -14.87
N ALA A 49 -24.77 -30.84 -14.35
CA ALA A 49 -25.87 -31.65 -14.87
C ALA A 49 -27.16 -30.83 -14.96
N PHE A 50 -27.96 -31.13 -16.00
CA PHE A 50 -29.25 -30.49 -16.23
C PHE A 50 -30.33 -31.55 -16.09
N LEU A 51 -31.17 -31.40 -15.07
CA LEU A 51 -32.16 -32.39 -14.67
C LEU A 51 -33.57 -31.88 -14.98
N ARG A 52 -34.45 -32.81 -15.34
CA ARG A 52 -35.88 -32.54 -15.48
C ARG A 52 -36.59 -32.95 -14.19
N GLU A 53 -37.05 -31.97 -13.44
CA GLU A 53 -37.75 -32.14 -12.17
C GLU A 53 -39.10 -31.42 -12.27
N ASN A 54 -40.20 -32.12 -11.97
CA ASN A 54 -41.55 -31.55 -12.03
C ASN A 54 -41.93 -30.90 -13.38
N GLY A 55 -41.37 -31.39 -14.48
CA GLY A 55 -41.62 -30.87 -15.83
C GLY A 55 -40.78 -29.65 -16.21
N GLU A 56 -39.95 -29.13 -15.31
CA GLU A 56 -39.01 -28.04 -15.57
C GLU A 56 -37.57 -28.54 -15.65
N VAL A 57 -36.72 -27.80 -16.34
CA VAL A 57 -35.29 -28.05 -16.47
C VAL A 57 -34.53 -27.14 -15.51
N ASN A 58 -33.74 -27.76 -14.64
CA ASN A 58 -32.88 -27.09 -13.67
C ASN A 58 -31.42 -27.49 -13.91
N GLY A 59 -30.53 -26.51 -13.92
CA GLY A 59 -29.09 -26.71 -13.97
C GLY A 59 -28.50 -26.80 -12.56
N TYR A 60 -27.60 -27.75 -12.38
CA TYR A 60 -26.91 -28.00 -11.13
C TYR A 60 -25.41 -28.17 -11.38
N TYR A 61 -24.61 -27.89 -10.35
CA TYR A 61 -23.18 -28.20 -10.36
C TYR A 61 -22.69 -28.76 -9.02
N CYS A 62 -21.53 -29.41 -9.03
CA CYS A 62 -20.87 -29.98 -7.87
C CYS A 62 -19.34 -29.97 -8.08
N GLN A 63 -18.58 -29.73 -7.02
CA GLN A 63 -17.13 -29.91 -7.01
C GLN A 63 -16.79 -31.34 -6.58
N CYS A 64 -17.07 -32.31 -7.44
CA CYS A 64 -17.07 -33.73 -7.08
C CYS A 64 -15.65 -34.32 -7.04
N ASN A 65 -14.78 -33.78 -6.18
CA ASN A 65 -13.36 -34.12 -6.01
C ASN A 65 -13.08 -34.91 -4.72
N GLY A 66 -14.10 -35.52 -4.11
CA GLY A 66 -13.98 -36.31 -2.88
C GLY A 66 -14.02 -35.52 -1.57
N LEU A 67 -14.04 -34.18 -1.61
CA LEU A 67 -14.19 -33.32 -0.42
C LEU A 67 -15.65 -32.88 -0.19
N SER A 68 -16.46 -32.74 -1.24
CA SER A 68 -17.89 -32.40 -1.14
C SER A 68 -18.66 -32.80 -2.40
N ASP A 69 -19.66 -33.67 -2.27
CA ASP A 69 -20.62 -33.99 -3.35
C ASP A 69 -21.88 -33.11 -3.28
N LYS A 70 -21.76 -31.92 -2.68
CA LYS A 70 -22.92 -31.05 -2.45
C LYS A 70 -23.45 -30.51 -3.77
N ARG A 71 -24.67 -30.94 -4.14
CA ARG A 71 -25.45 -30.36 -5.25
C ARG A 71 -25.70 -28.87 -4.99
N MET A 72 -25.23 -28.03 -5.90
CA MET A 72 -25.46 -26.58 -5.90
C MET A 72 -26.30 -26.18 -7.11
N ASN A 73 -27.14 -25.17 -6.96
CA ASN A 73 -27.98 -24.66 -8.04
C ASN A 73 -27.15 -23.79 -8.98
N LEU A 74 -27.22 -24.06 -10.28
CA LEU A 74 -26.64 -23.21 -11.32
C LEU A 74 -27.68 -22.17 -11.78
N ASP A 75 -28.78 -22.64 -12.38
CA ASP A 75 -29.85 -21.80 -12.90
C ASP A 75 -31.13 -22.59 -13.24
N LYS A 76 -32.22 -21.90 -13.56
CA LYS A 76 -33.50 -22.48 -13.99
C LYS A 76 -33.77 -22.15 -15.45
N TYR A 77 -34.20 -23.16 -16.20
CA TYR A 77 -34.50 -23.06 -17.65
C TYR A 77 -35.99 -23.27 -17.95
N GLY A 78 -36.83 -23.41 -16.93
CA GLY A 78 -38.27 -23.57 -17.08
C GLY A 78 -38.61 -24.78 -17.95
N LYS A 79 -39.48 -24.62 -18.95
CA LYS A 79 -39.88 -25.72 -19.85
C LYS A 79 -38.92 -25.95 -21.04
N ALA A 80 -37.85 -25.17 -21.14
CA ALA A 80 -36.89 -25.30 -22.23
C ALA A 80 -36.18 -26.67 -22.21
N SER A 81 -35.65 -27.10 -23.35
CA SER A 81 -34.62 -28.14 -23.42
C SER A 81 -33.23 -27.50 -23.43
N ILE A 82 -32.20 -28.28 -23.10
CA ILE A 82 -30.81 -27.86 -23.26
C ILE A 82 -30.31 -28.42 -24.60
N ALA A 83 -29.99 -27.52 -25.52
CA ALA A 83 -29.54 -27.87 -26.87
C ALA A 83 -28.03 -28.15 -26.91
N ALA A 84 -27.24 -27.40 -26.15
CA ALA A 84 -25.80 -27.62 -26.03
C ALA A 84 -25.25 -27.07 -24.71
N VAL A 85 -24.20 -27.72 -24.20
CA VAL A 85 -23.40 -27.23 -23.07
C VAL A 85 -21.95 -27.45 -23.43
N PHE A 86 -21.18 -26.37 -23.45
CA PHE A 86 -19.81 -26.44 -23.92
C PHE A 86 -18.92 -25.38 -23.27
N GLN A 87 -17.61 -25.63 -23.31
CA GLN A 87 -16.60 -24.75 -22.72
C GLN A 87 -15.79 -24.03 -23.81
N LEU A 88 -15.43 -22.79 -23.51
CA LEU A 88 -14.57 -21.95 -24.34
C LEU A 88 -13.82 -20.94 -23.45
N ASP A 89 -12.55 -20.73 -23.77
CA ASP A 89 -11.75 -19.67 -23.17
C ASP A 89 -11.96 -18.40 -24.01
N LEU A 90 -12.81 -17.47 -23.51
CA LEU A 90 -13.03 -16.18 -24.17
C LEU A 90 -11.96 -15.13 -23.82
N ASP A 91 -11.36 -15.29 -22.65
CA ASP A 91 -10.32 -14.42 -22.13
C ASP A 91 -9.32 -15.19 -21.27
N SER A 92 -8.39 -14.47 -20.64
CA SER A 92 -7.31 -15.07 -19.87
C SER A 92 -7.69 -15.53 -18.47
N GLU A 93 -8.86 -15.14 -17.97
CA GLU A 93 -9.29 -15.42 -16.58
C GLU A 93 -9.89 -16.82 -16.44
N GLY A 94 -9.93 -17.58 -17.53
CA GLY A 94 -10.18 -19.00 -17.54
C GLY A 94 -11.44 -19.42 -18.27
N GLU A 95 -11.77 -20.69 -18.05
CA GLU A 95 -12.80 -21.38 -18.80
C GLU A 95 -14.20 -20.82 -18.52
N THR A 96 -14.89 -20.44 -19.60
CA THR A 96 -16.30 -20.05 -19.55
C THR A 96 -17.17 -21.20 -20.07
N THR A 97 -18.18 -21.56 -19.30
CA THR A 97 -19.17 -22.56 -19.66
C THR A 97 -20.40 -21.89 -20.27
N PHE A 98 -20.75 -22.28 -21.49
CA PHE A 98 -21.91 -21.82 -22.22
C PHE A 98 -23.03 -22.85 -22.17
N VAL A 99 -24.25 -22.37 -21.95
CA VAL A 99 -25.47 -23.18 -21.95
C VAL A 99 -26.43 -22.60 -22.97
N LEU A 100 -26.68 -23.35 -24.04
CA LEU A 100 -27.68 -23.04 -25.05
C LEU A 100 -28.96 -23.82 -24.74
N SER A 101 -30.04 -23.08 -24.48
CA SER A 101 -31.38 -23.62 -24.21
C SER A 101 -32.32 -23.33 -25.39
N HIS A 102 -33.32 -24.20 -25.58
CA HIS A 102 -34.35 -24.05 -26.60
C HIS A 102 -35.73 -24.16 -25.98
N SER A 103 -36.54 -23.11 -26.09
CA SER A 103 -37.82 -23.02 -25.37
C SER A 103 -38.95 -23.87 -25.96
N GLY A 104 -38.74 -24.54 -27.11
CA GLY A 104 -39.69 -25.47 -27.72
C GLY A 104 -41.09 -24.88 -27.98
N GLY A 105 -41.30 -24.26 -29.15
CA GLY A 105 -42.61 -23.72 -29.56
C GLY A 105 -42.52 -22.42 -30.38
N ARG A 106 -43.66 -21.81 -30.72
CA ARG A 106 -43.74 -20.44 -31.29
C ARG A 106 -43.45 -19.42 -30.17
N SER A 107 -42.18 -19.29 -29.81
CA SER A 107 -41.66 -18.18 -29.01
C SER A 107 -40.98 -17.19 -29.96
N ASP A 108 -41.14 -15.89 -29.73
CA ASP A 108 -40.41 -14.85 -30.47
C ASP A 108 -38.90 -14.89 -30.18
N THR A 109 -38.51 -15.52 -29.06
CA THR A 109 -37.13 -15.83 -28.68
C THR A 109 -37.00 -17.33 -28.39
N PRO A 110 -36.80 -18.18 -29.42
CA PRO A 110 -36.82 -19.63 -29.26
C PRO A 110 -35.56 -20.20 -28.59
N TYR A 111 -34.50 -19.39 -28.44
CA TYR A 111 -33.24 -19.80 -27.84
C TYR A 111 -32.84 -18.85 -26.72
N GLY A 112 -32.21 -19.40 -25.68
CA GLY A 112 -31.55 -18.63 -24.62
C GLY A 112 -30.11 -19.10 -24.47
N LEU A 113 -29.16 -18.17 -24.36
CA LEU A 113 -27.74 -18.45 -24.23
C LEU A 113 -27.19 -17.78 -22.97
N HIS A 114 -26.57 -18.57 -22.10
CA HIS A 114 -26.00 -18.09 -20.83
C HIS A 114 -24.56 -18.55 -20.66
N ALA A 115 -23.74 -17.71 -20.01
CA ALA A 115 -22.35 -17.99 -19.71
C ALA A 115 -22.10 -18.01 -18.21
N TYR A 116 -21.26 -18.95 -17.76
CA TYR A 116 -20.93 -19.16 -16.36
C TYR A 116 -19.43 -19.38 -16.17
N ARG A 117 -18.91 -18.90 -15.04
CA ARG A 117 -17.53 -19.13 -14.59
C ARG A 117 -17.50 -19.72 -13.19
N TYR A 118 -16.40 -20.38 -12.87
CA TYR A 118 -16.16 -20.97 -11.56
C TYR A 118 -15.08 -20.19 -10.80
N GLU A 119 -15.41 -19.73 -9.61
CA GLU A 119 -14.45 -19.16 -8.67
C GLU A 119 -13.91 -20.27 -7.75
N SER A 120 -12.61 -20.55 -7.83
CA SER A 120 -11.97 -21.63 -7.08
C SER A 120 -11.85 -21.37 -5.57
N SER A 121 -11.68 -20.11 -5.16
CA SER A 121 -11.59 -19.71 -3.75
C SER A 121 -12.93 -19.87 -3.01
N GLY A 122 -14.04 -19.47 -3.67
CA GLY A 122 -15.40 -19.56 -3.14
C GLY A 122 -16.14 -20.87 -3.48
N GLY A 123 -15.57 -21.68 -4.38
CA GLY A 123 -16.17 -22.93 -4.85
C GLY A 123 -17.50 -22.73 -5.58
N LYS A 124 -17.71 -21.59 -6.22
CA LYS A 124 -19.03 -21.16 -6.73
C LYS A 124 -19.02 -20.90 -8.24
N MET A 125 -20.08 -21.36 -8.91
CA MET A 125 -20.39 -20.93 -10.28
C MET A 125 -21.18 -19.63 -10.26
N PHE A 126 -20.81 -18.66 -11.09
CA PHE A 126 -21.51 -17.39 -11.24
C PHE A 126 -21.78 -17.07 -12.72
N LYS A 127 -22.85 -16.33 -12.99
CA LYS A 127 -23.17 -15.85 -14.35
C LYS A 127 -22.23 -14.74 -14.76
N VAL A 128 -21.77 -14.76 -16.01
CA VAL A 128 -20.95 -13.69 -16.60
C VAL A 128 -21.88 -12.59 -17.11
N ALA A 129 -22.35 -11.73 -16.20
CA ALA A 129 -23.40 -10.74 -16.48
C ALA A 129 -23.03 -9.78 -17.61
N ALA A 130 -21.77 -9.32 -17.66
CA ALA A 130 -21.26 -8.41 -18.69
C ALA A 130 -21.38 -8.95 -20.12
N LEU A 131 -21.37 -10.28 -20.28
CA LEU A 131 -21.49 -10.92 -21.59
C LEU A 131 -22.95 -11.12 -22.02
N GLN A 132 -23.91 -11.11 -21.08
CA GLN A 132 -25.30 -11.49 -21.35
C GLN A 132 -25.95 -10.71 -22.51
N PRO A 133 -25.80 -9.37 -22.65
CA PRO A 133 -26.36 -8.65 -23.80
C PRO A 133 -25.83 -9.17 -25.15
N THR A 134 -24.54 -9.52 -25.21
CA THR A 134 -23.91 -10.09 -26.41
C THR A 134 -24.47 -11.49 -26.70
N LEU A 135 -24.67 -12.31 -25.67
CA LEU A 135 -25.27 -13.65 -25.83
C LEU A 135 -26.71 -13.57 -26.33
N ASP A 136 -27.49 -12.64 -25.79
CA ASP A 136 -28.87 -12.38 -26.20
C ASP A 136 -28.91 -11.94 -27.67
N ALA A 137 -27.98 -11.08 -28.09
CA ALA A 137 -27.86 -10.66 -29.49
C ALA A 137 -27.52 -11.82 -30.44
N ILE A 138 -26.62 -12.74 -30.04
CA ILE A 138 -26.24 -13.91 -30.85
C ILE A 138 -27.44 -14.80 -31.18
N VAL A 139 -28.37 -14.97 -30.22
CA VAL A 139 -29.53 -15.85 -30.39
C VAL A 139 -30.81 -15.11 -30.81
N ARG A 140 -30.78 -13.77 -30.85
CA ARG A 140 -31.95 -12.93 -31.17
C ARG A 140 -32.48 -13.24 -32.57
N GLY A 141 -33.76 -13.64 -32.63
CA GLY A 141 -34.43 -13.94 -33.90
C GLY A 141 -33.89 -15.17 -34.65
N ALA A 142 -33.02 -15.98 -34.01
CA ALA A 142 -32.47 -17.17 -34.64
C ALA A 142 -33.54 -18.24 -34.86
N THR A 143 -33.77 -18.63 -36.11
CA THR A 143 -34.69 -19.72 -36.47
C THR A 143 -34.09 -21.10 -36.21
N SER A 144 -32.76 -21.20 -36.21
CA SER A 144 -32.01 -22.39 -35.78
C SER A 144 -30.66 -21.98 -35.17
N MET A 145 -30.31 -22.59 -34.05
CA MET A 145 -29.06 -22.34 -33.33
C MET A 145 -28.50 -23.64 -32.74
N ASP A 146 -27.19 -23.83 -32.85
CA ASP A 146 -26.43 -24.97 -32.34
C ASP A 146 -25.07 -24.51 -31.78
N GLU A 147 -24.31 -25.43 -31.18
CA GLU A 147 -22.99 -25.13 -30.62
C GLU A 147 -22.03 -24.53 -31.65
N ALA A 148 -21.99 -25.06 -32.88
CA ALA A 148 -21.04 -24.63 -33.90
C ALA A 148 -21.27 -23.16 -34.29
N ARG A 149 -22.53 -22.75 -34.45
CA ARG A 149 -22.90 -21.36 -34.75
C ARG A 149 -22.58 -20.43 -33.59
N VAL A 150 -22.85 -20.84 -32.35
CA VAL A 150 -22.51 -20.04 -31.17
C VAL A 150 -20.99 -19.88 -31.07
N ARG A 151 -20.21 -20.95 -31.25
CA ARG A 151 -18.74 -20.88 -31.26
C ARG A 151 -18.21 -19.96 -32.34
N ALA A 152 -18.76 -20.02 -33.56
CA ALA A 152 -18.37 -19.14 -34.65
C ALA A 152 -18.67 -17.66 -34.33
N ALA A 153 -19.83 -17.37 -33.73
CA ALA A 153 -20.18 -16.01 -33.30
C ALA A 153 -19.24 -15.51 -32.20
N LEU A 154 -18.98 -16.32 -31.17
CA LEU A 154 -18.09 -15.99 -30.05
C LEU A 154 -16.63 -15.80 -30.50
N ALA A 155 -16.15 -16.56 -31.50
CA ALA A 155 -14.79 -16.44 -32.02
C ALA A 155 -14.51 -15.09 -32.71
N SER A 156 -15.55 -14.35 -33.08
CA SER A 156 -15.44 -13.02 -33.68
C SER A 156 -15.32 -11.88 -32.64
N LEU A 157 -15.57 -12.17 -31.37
CA LEU A 157 -15.48 -11.18 -30.30
C LEU A 157 -14.03 -10.78 -30.06
N GLN A 158 -13.82 -9.49 -29.81
CA GLN A 158 -12.52 -9.02 -29.34
C GLN A 158 -12.28 -9.48 -27.91
N LEU A 159 -11.01 -9.75 -27.61
CA LEU A 159 -10.54 -10.13 -26.30
C LEU A 159 -10.74 -8.98 -25.31
N ILE A 160 -11.48 -9.21 -24.25
CA ILE A 160 -11.66 -8.36 -23.08
C ILE A 160 -11.93 -9.29 -21.90
N ASP A 161 -11.53 -8.91 -20.70
CA ASP A 161 -11.94 -9.65 -19.50
C ASP A 161 -13.42 -9.40 -19.20
N TYR A 162 -14.25 -10.40 -19.53
CA TYR A 162 -15.70 -10.35 -19.32
C TYR A 162 -16.10 -10.64 -17.86
N SER A 163 -15.15 -10.97 -16.97
CA SER A 163 -15.44 -11.15 -15.54
C SER A 163 -15.39 -9.87 -14.73
N ILE A 164 -14.85 -8.78 -15.27
CA ILE A 164 -14.79 -7.49 -14.58
C ILE A 164 -16.19 -6.86 -14.59
N ASP A 165 -16.68 -6.54 -13.38
CA ASP A 165 -17.85 -5.70 -13.18
C ASP A 165 -17.39 -4.22 -13.16
N TYR A 166 -17.64 -3.52 -14.26
CA TYR A 166 -17.25 -2.11 -14.39
C TYR A 166 -18.26 -1.21 -13.68
N ALA A 167 -17.76 -0.37 -12.77
CA ALA A 167 -18.56 0.64 -12.11
C ALA A 167 -19.20 1.57 -13.15
N PRO A 168 -20.47 1.98 -12.96
CA PRO A 168 -21.12 2.91 -13.87
C PRO A 168 -20.32 4.21 -14.02
N THR A 169 -20.24 4.69 -15.26
CA THR A 169 -19.59 5.95 -15.60
C THR A 169 -20.38 7.17 -15.09
N GLY A 170 -21.71 7.02 -14.95
CA GLY A 170 -22.64 8.11 -14.69
C GLY A 170 -23.02 8.90 -15.94
N VAL A 171 -22.56 8.46 -17.12
CA VAL A 171 -22.92 9.01 -18.43
C VAL A 171 -23.75 7.94 -19.15
N ALA A 172 -25.06 8.17 -19.27
CA ALA A 172 -26.00 7.15 -19.78
C ALA A 172 -25.60 6.58 -21.15
N GLU A 173 -25.04 7.40 -22.04
CA GLU A 173 -24.57 6.98 -23.36
C GLU A 173 -23.34 6.04 -23.26
N PHE A 174 -22.47 6.23 -22.27
CA PHE A 174 -21.31 5.37 -22.05
C PHE A 174 -21.72 4.07 -21.37
N ASP A 175 -22.64 4.14 -20.40
CA ASP A 175 -23.18 2.99 -19.68
C ASP A 175 -24.05 2.07 -20.58
N ALA A 176 -24.52 2.58 -21.72
CA ALA A 176 -25.26 1.82 -22.72
C ALA A 176 -24.37 1.06 -23.73
N ILE A 177 -23.04 1.17 -23.63
CA ILE A 177 -22.13 0.54 -24.59
C ILE A 177 -22.14 -0.98 -24.41
N GLU A 178 -22.51 -1.70 -25.47
CA GLU A 178 -22.35 -3.15 -25.55
C GLU A 178 -20.97 -3.50 -26.11
N HIS A 179 -19.99 -3.78 -25.23
CA HIS A 179 -18.58 -3.94 -25.61
C HIS A 179 -18.28 -5.10 -26.59
N GLY A 180 -19.19 -6.07 -26.73
CA GLY A 180 -19.12 -7.11 -27.76
C GLY A 180 -19.31 -6.57 -29.20
N HIS A 181 -19.93 -5.39 -29.37
CA HIS A 181 -20.19 -4.73 -30.65
C HIS A 181 -19.18 -3.60 -30.94
N GLY A 182 -19.39 -2.82 -32.00
CA GLY A 182 -18.52 -1.71 -32.38
C GLY A 182 -17.50 -2.06 -33.45
N THR A 183 -16.93 -1.03 -34.09
CA THR A 183 -15.97 -1.19 -35.19
C THR A 183 -14.56 -1.09 -34.65
N LEU A 184 -13.72 -2.10 -34.94
CA LEU A 184 -12.31 -2.07 -34.59
C LEU A 184 -11.60 -0.96 -35.37
N VAL A 185 -10.99 -0.03 -34.64
CA VAL A 185 -10.15 1.04 -35.18
C VAL A 185 -8.79 0.47 -35.56
N GLY A 186 -8.18 -0.25 -34.61
CA GLY A 186 -6.88 -0.89 -34.76
C GLY A 186 -6.22 -1.21 -33.42
N TYR A 187 -4.98 -1.69 -33.51
CA TYR A 187 -4.14 -2.05 -32.37
C TYR A 187 -3.01 -1.03 -32.21
N PHE A 188 -2.54 -0.82 -30.99
CA PHE A 188 -1.49 0.15 -30.67
C PHE A 188 -0.34 -0.51 -29.93
N ASN A 189 0.89 -0.03 -30.15
CA ASN A 189 2.05 -0.38 -29.33
C ASN A 189 2.13 0.48 -28.06
N ILE A 190 3.16 0.24 -27.23
CA ILE A 190 3.37 0.95 -25.96
C ILE A 190 3.61 2.46 -26.13
N ASP A 191 4.10 2.86 -27.30
CA ASP A 191 4.35 4.25 -27.68
C ASP A 191 3.08 4.95 -28.21
N GLY A 192 1.95 4.23 -28.32
CA GLY A 192 0.69 4.75 -28.83
C GLY A 192 0.62 4.85 -30.36
N GLU A 193 1.51 4.15 -31.08
CA GLU A 193 1.51 4.09 -32.54
C GLU A 193 0.55 3.01 -33.04
N LEU A 194 -0.20 3.34 -34.09
CA LEU A 194 -1.14 2.42 -34.72
C LEU A 194 -0.39 1.33 -35.50
N LEU A 195 -0.73 0.07 -35.23
CA LEU A 195 -0.18 -1.10 -35.90
C LEU A 195 -0.92 -1.41 -37.20
N SER A 196 -0.20 -1.91 -38.20
CA SER A 196 -0.77 -2.30 -39.50
C SER A 196 -1.70 -3.51 -39.43
N SER A 197 -1.53 -4.35 -38.41
CA SER A 197 -2.33 -5.56 -38.19
C SER A 197 -2.29 -5.99 -36.73
N LYS A 198 -3.21 -6.89 -36.34
CA LYS A 198 -3.12 -7.59 -35.05
C LYS A 198 -1.78 -8.34 -34.96
N PRO A 199 -1.00 -8.19 -33.88
CA PRO A 199 0.24 -8.95 -33.76
C PRO A 199 -0.05 -10.44 -33.58
N ALA A 200 0.78 -11.29 -34.20
CA ALA A 200 0.60 -12.75 -34.18
C ALA A 200 1.16 -13.42 -32.92
N ASP A 201 2.31 -12.92 -32.44
CA ASP A 201 3.12 -13.62 -31.43
C ASP A 201 2.91 -13.08 -30.00
N ALA A 202 2.33 -11.89 -29.84
CA ALA A 202 2.10 -11.25 -28.56
C ALA A 202 0.84 -10.37 -28.58
N PRO A 203 0.16 -10.16 -27.44
CA PRO A 203 -0.90 -9.17 -27.37
C PRO A 203 -0.35 -7.76 -27.61
N ALA A 204 -1.09 -6.94 -28.37
CA ALA A 204 -0.78 -5.52 -28.50
C ALA A 204 -0.97 -4.80 -27.15
N PHE A 205 -0.32 -3.64 -26.98
CA PHE A 205 -0.47 -2.83 -25.77
C PHE A 205 -1.92 -2.38 -25.55
N ALA A 206 -2.58 -1.96 -26.63
CA ALA A 206 -3.98 -1.58 -26.60
C ALA A 206 -4.68 -1.90 -27.93
N TYR A 207 -6.01 -1.87 -27.91
CA TYR A 207 -6.81 -1.69 -29.11
C TYR A 207 -7.94 -0.70 -28.85
N LYS A 208 -8.52 -0.15 -29.91
CA LYS A 208 -9.61 0.83 -29.81
C LYS A 208 -10.79 0.42 -30.69
N LYS A 209 -12.01 0.67 -30.21
CA LYS A 209 -13.26 0.47 -30.96
C LYS A 209 -14.07 1.76 -30.97
N THR A 210 -14.83 1.97 -32.06
CA THR A 210 -15.87 3.01 -32.15
C THR A 210 -17.25 2.38 -32.06
N PHE A 211 -18.20 3.09 -31.45
CA PHE A 211 -19.56 2.60 -31.22
C PHE A 211 -20.63 3.49 -31.84
N GLU A 212 -20.38 4.79 -31.89
CA GLU A 212 -21.30 5.78 -32.44
C GLU A 212 -20.50 6.93 -33.10
N GLU A 213 -21.13 7.65 -34.03
CA GLU A 213 -20.60 8.88 -34.62
C GLU A 213 -21.66 9.99 -34.56
N LYS A 214 -21.30 11.15 -34.02
CA LYS A 214 -22.14 12.37 -33.95
C LYS A 214 -21.28 13.57 -34.32
N ASP A 215 -21.72 14.36 -35.30
CA ASP A 215 -21.06 15.63 -35.66
C ASP A 215 -19.53 15.51 -35.85
N GLY A 216 -19.07 14.43 -36.50
CA GLY A 216 -17.64 14.16 -36.72
C GLY A 216 -16.86 13.71 -35.48
N HIS A 217 -17.54 13.40 -34.38
CA HIS A 217 -16.98 12.82 -33.17
C HIS A 217 -17.38 11.37 -33.07
N PHE A 218 -16.45 10.51 -32.68
CA PHE A 218 -16.64 9.08 -32.52
C PHE A 218 -16.68 8.74 -31.04
N LEU A 219 -17.73 8.04 -30.60
CA LEU A 219 -17.75 7.43 -29.28
C LEU A 219 -16.78 6.26 -29.29
N THR A 220 -15.73 6.34 -28.49
CA THR A 220 -14.62 5.40 -28.48
C THR A 220 -14.44 4.75 -27.13
N VAL A 221 -14.06 3.47 -27.17
CA VAL A 221 -13.54 2.76 -26.00
C VAL A 221 -12.14 2.29 -26.33
N THR A 222 -11.20 2.63 -25.46
CA THR A 222 -9.82 2.13 -25.52
C THR A 222 -9.67 1.00 -24.52
N TYR A 223 -9.15 -0.12 -25.00
CA TYR A 223 -8.93 -1.33 -24.23
C TYR A 223 -7.43 -1.54 -24.09
N LEU A 224 -6.94 -1.57 -22.85
CA LEU A 224 -5.53 -1.69 -22.53
C LEU A 224 -5.23 -3.08 -21.99
N LEU A 225 -4.08 -3.63 -22.36
CA LEU A 225 -3.61 -4.91 -21.84
C LEU A 225 -3.38 -4.80 -20.32
N GLY A 226 -4.21 -5.51 -19.54
CA GLY A 226 -4.11 -5.58 -18.10
C GLY A 226 -2.91 -6.42 -17.66
N LYS A 227 -2.35 -6.07 -16.49
CA LYS A 227 -1.38 -6.95 -15.81
C LYS A 227 -2.19 -8.00 -15.06
N GLY A 228 -2.35 -9.17 -15.69
CA GLY A 228 -3.02 -10.32 -15.08
C GLY A 228 -2.38 -10.72 -13.74
N TRP A 229 -3.09 -11.56 -12.98
CA TRP A 229 -2.65 -12.09 -11.69
C TRP A 229 -1.18 -12.55 -11.72
N GLN A 230 -0.37 -12.19 -10.71
CA GLN A 230 0.98 -12.75 -10.54
C GLN A 230 0.86 -14.25 -10.21
N GLY A 231 0.72 -15.10 -11.22
CA GLY A 231 0.49 -16.53 -11.02
C GLY A 231 0.24 -17.40 -12.25
N GLY A 232 0.44 -16.89 -13.48
CA GLY A 232 0.42 -17.72 -14.69
C GLY A 232 -0.85 -17.67 -15.55
N HIS A 233 -1.72 -16.68 -15.35
CA HIS A 233 -2.80 -16.39 -16.30
C HIS A 233 -2.27 -15.57 -17.49
N ALA A 234 -2.87 -15.75 -18.67
CA ALA A 234 -2.55 -14.93 -19.84
C ALA A 234 -2.95 -13.46 -19.59
N SER A 235 -2.50 -12.52 -20.42
CA SER A 235 -2.94 -11.12 -20.30
C SER A 235 -4.27 -10.94 -21.05
N SER A 236 -5.27 -10.32 -20.41
CA SER A 236 -6.51 -9.85 -21.08
C SER A 236 -6.54 -8.33 -21.19
N TYR A 237 -7.46 -7.81 -21.99
CA TYR A 237 -7.68 -6.38 -22.12
C TYR A 237 -8.78 -5.91 -21.16
N HIS A 238 -8.55 -4.75 -20.55
CA HIS A 238 -9.48 -4.07 -19.67
C HIS A 238 -9.91 -2.75 -20.34
N ILE A 239 -11.11 -2.26 -20.03
CA ILE A 239 -11.50 -0.90 -20.43
C ILE A 239 -10.53 0.06 -19.74
N LYS A 240 -9.85 0.88 -20.54
CA LYS A 240 -8.95 1.91 -20.02
C LYS A 240 -9.66 3.25 -19.94
N TRP A 241 -10.31 3.66 -21.01
CA TRP A 241 -11.17 4.85 -21.00
C TRP A 241 -12.25 4.80 -22.06
N ILE A 242 -13.30 5.59 -21.82
CA ILE A 242 -14.43 5.85 -22.71
C ILE A 242 -14.51 7.36 -22.94
N THR A 243 -14.55 7.77 -24.21
CA THR A 243 -14.60 9.21 -24.56
C THR A 243 -15.03 9.44 -26.01
N TRP A 244 -15.35 10.68 -26.33
CA TRP A 244 -15.56 11.15 -27.70
C TRP A 244 -14.23 11.57 -28.31
N GLU A 245 -13.96 11.19 -29.56
CA GLU A 245 -12.73 11.56 -30.28
C GLU A 245 -13.01 12.02 -31.71
N THR A 246 -12.25 13.01 -32.18
CA THR A 246 -12.32 13.50 -33.58
C THR A 246 -11.47 12.66 -34.55
N GLN A 247 -10.48 11.94 -34.02
CA GLN A 247 -9.54 11.13 -34.79
C GLN A 247 -9.24 9.83 -34.03
N PRO A 248 -10.10 8.80 -34.13
CA PRO A 248 -9.96 7.57 -33.34
C PRO A 248 -8.66 6.80 -33.67
N GLN A 249 -8.10 6.99 -34.87
CA GLN A 249 -6.84 6.38 -35.29
C GLN A 249 -5.62 6.89 -34.52
N ARG A 250 -5.74 8.02 -33.80
CA ARG A 250 -4.72 8.48 -32.85
C ARG A 250 -4.99 7.84 -31.51
N PHE A 251 -3.94 7.40 -30.81
CA PHE A 251 -4.10 6.83 -29.47
C PHE A 251 -4.64 7.86 -28.48
N ALA A 252 -4.12 9.09 -28.54
CA ALA A 252 -4.55 10.22 -27.73
C ALA A 252 -4.44 11.57 -28.49
N ALA A 253 -4.76 12.67 -27.80
CA ALA A 253 -4.78 14.04 -28.30
C ALA A 253 -5.85 14.33 -29.37
N SER A 254 -6.84 13.45 -29.50
CA SER A 254 -8.04 13.66 -30.31
C SER A 254 -9.33 13.67 -29.50
N GLN A 255 -9.23 13.50 -28.18
CA GLN A 255 -10.36 13.52 -27.25
C GLN A 255 -11.07 14.88 -27.27
N ASP A 256 -12.40 14.85 -27.29
CA ASP A 256 -13.22 16.06 -27.32
C ASP A 256 -14.61 15.76 -26.76
N GLY A 257 -14.86 16.16 -25.51
CA GLY A 257 -16.07 15.82 -24.74
C GLY A 257 -15.78 15.15 -23.40
N TYR A 258 -16.77 14.43 -22.86
CA TYR A 258 -16.64 13.68 -21.61
C TYR A 258 -15.60 12.57 -21.74
N PHE A 259 -14.86 12.35 -20.65
CA PHE A 259 -13.82 11.34 -20.55
C PHE A 259 -13.93 10.63 -19.22
N ILE A 260 -13.97 9.30 -19.28
CA ILE A 260 -14.01 8.42 -18.11
C ILE A 260 -12.88 7.42 -18.23
N GLU A 261 -12.02 7.37 -17.23
CA GLU A 261 -10.89 6.45 -17.13
C GLU A 261 -11.14 5.44 -16.03
N TYR A 262 -10.82 4.18 -16.30
CA TYR A 262 -10.89 3.09 -15.34
C TYR A 262 -9.50 2.72 -14.85
N ASP A 263 -9.46 2.19 -13.63
CA ASP A 263 -8.28 1.47 -13.16
C ASP A 263 -8.12 0.18 -13.98
N VAL A 264 -6.88 -0.10 -14.35
CA VAL A 264 -6.47 -1.25 -15.17
C VAL A 264 -5.60 -2.24 -14.39
N ASN A 265 -5.27 -1.93 -13.13
CA ASN A 265 -4.69 -2.88 -12.20
C ASN A 265 -5.72 -3.99 -11.91
N CYS A 266 -5.23 -5.21 -11.63
CA CYS A 266 -6.06 -6.39 -11.74
C CYS A 266 -7.37 -6.29 -10.95
N CYS A 267 -8.40 -6.66 -11.70
CA CYS A 267 -9.68 -7.20 -11.26
C CYS A 267 -10.63 -6.24 -10.54
N VAL A 268 -10.40 -4.92 -10.64
CA VAL A 268 -11.34 -3.89 -10.18
C VAL A 268 -11.77 -3.00 -11.35
N GLY A 269 -13.07 -2.93 -11.61
CA GLY A 269 -13.65 -2.06 -12.64
C GLY A 269 -13.97 -0.65 -12.14
N SER A 270 -13.16 -0.08 -11.23
CA SER A 270 -13.45 1.23 -10.63
C SER A 270 -13.07 2.38 -11.57
N VAL A 271 -13.89 3.43 -11.58
CA VAL A 271 -13.59 4.69 -12.27
C VAL A 271 -12.44 5.39 -11.54
N PHE A 272 -11.32 5.55 -12.22
CA PHE A 272 -10.12 6.24 -11.73
C PHE A 272 -10.20 7.75 -11.95
N ALA A 273 -10.66 8.18 -13.13
CA ALA A 273 -10.75 9.60 -13.45
C ALA A 273 -11.99 9.93 -14.26
N ARG A 274 -12.48 11.15 -14.08
CA ARG A 274 -13.55 11.74 -14.89
C ARG A 274 -13.30 13.22 -15.11
N GLY A 275 -13.59 13.67 -16.33
CA GLY A 275 -13.42 15.07 -16.68
C GLY A 275 -13.84 15.33 -18.12
N GLN A 276 -13.33 16.43 -18.67
CA GLN A 276 -13.62 16.86 -20.02
C GLN A 276 -12.34 17.17 -20.80
N TYR A 277 -12.38 16.83 -22.08
CA TYR A 277 -11.44 17.30 -23.07
C TYR A 277 -12.10 18.31 -24.00
N ALA A 278 -11.32 19.26 -24.47
CA ALA A 278 -11.63 20.08 -25.64
C ALA A 278 -10.41 20.05 -26.56
N GLN A 279 -10.57 19.59 -27.80
CA GLN A 279 -9.50 19.53 -28.80
C GLN A 279 -8.21 18.84 -28.29
N GLY A 280 -8.36 17.70 -27.61
CA GLY A 280 -7.25 16.92 -27.07
C GLY A 280 -6.60 17.48 -25.81
N LYS A 281 -7.13 18.57 -25.23
CA LYS A 281 -6.64 19.16 -23.97
C LYS A 281 -7.65 19.04 -22.84
N ARG A 282 -7.16 18.73 -21.64
CA ARG A 282 -8.02 18.68 -20.44
C ARG A 282 -8.57 20.07 -20.13
N THR A 283 -9.85 20.14 -19.85
CA THR A 283 -10.57 21.35 -19.51
C THR A 283 -11.63 21.07 -18.44
N GLY A 284 -12.09 22.11 -17.75
CA GLY A 284 -13.12 22.00 -16.73
C GLY A 284 -12.64 21.25 -15.49
N VAL A 285 -13.59 20.81 -14.66
CA VAL A 285 -13.29 20.11 -13.40
C VAL A 285 -12.97 18.65 -13.69
N TRP A 286 -11.89 18.18 -13.10
CA TRP A 286 -11.45 16.80 -13.12
C TRP A 286 -11.52 16.21 -11.72
N TYR A 287 -11.95 14.96 -11.65
CA TYR A 287 -11.98 14.18 -10.43
C TYR A 287 -11.13 12.95 -10.65
N TYR A 288 -10.25 12.67 -9.70
CA TYR A 288 -9.41 11.48 -9.64
C TYR A 288 -9.71 10.74 -8.35
N GLU A 289 -9.82 9.42 -8.42
CA GLU A 289 -10.09 8.55 -7.29
C GLU A 289 -9.34 7.23 -7.46
N GLU A 290 -8.37 6.99 -6.59
CA GLU A 290 -7.83 5.66 -6.38
C GLU A 290 -8.56 5.05 -5.17
N PRO A 291 -9.28 3.93 -5.34
CA PRO A 291 -10.11 3.40 -4.28
C PRO A 291 -9.36 3.18 -2.97
N LEU A 292 -9.92 3.72 -1.88
CA LEU A 292 -9.42 3.58 -0.51
C LEU A 292 -8.08 4.27 -0.19
N THR A 293 -7.50 5.04 -1.12
CA THR A 293 -6.18 5.66 -0.91
C THR A 293 -6.23 7.18 -1.05
N ILE A 294 -6.59 7.69 -2.24
CA ILE A 294 -6.43 9.09 -2.60
C ILE A 294 -7.59 9.56 -3.49
N ARG A 295 -8.08 10.78 -3.22
CA ARG A 295 -8.93 11.53 -4.13
C ARG A 295 -8.31 12.88 -4.45
N SER A 296 -8.56 13.38 -5.65
CA SER A 296 -8.28 14.78 -5.95
C SER A 296 -9.29 15.38 -6.91
N VAL A 297 -9.53 16.68 -6.74
CA VAL A 297 -10.44 17.43 -7.58
C VAL A 297 -9.88 18.82 -7.85
N GLY A 298 -10.02 19.26 -9.10
CA GLY A 298 -9.66 20.61 -9.49
C GLY A 298 -9.83 20.85 -10.98
N ALA A 299 -9.69 22.10 -11.39
CA ALA A 299 -9.92 22.48 -12.78
C ALA A 299 -8.64 22.44 -13.61
N PHE A 300 -8.80 22.12 -14.89
CA PHE A 300 -7.79 22.32 -15.93
C PHE A 300 -8.22 23.41 -16.90
N VAL A 301 -7.25 24.18 -17.39
CA VAL A 301 -7.36 25.07 -18.55
C VAL A 301 -6.20 24.75 -19.48
N ASP A 302 -6.50 24.35 -20.72
CA ASP A 302 -5.49 23.95 -21.71
C ASP A 302 -4.49 22.89 -21.15
N SER A 303 -5.01 21.86 -20.49
CA SER A 303 -4.23 20.80 -19.84
C SER A 303 -3.33 21.24 -18.67
N LYS A 304 -3.43 22.50 -18.21
CA LYS A 304 -2.75 22.98 -17.00
C LYS A 304 -3.73 23.08 -15.83
N ALA A 305 -3.35 22.52 -14.69
CA ALA A 305 -4.13 22.67 -13.47
C ALA A 305 -4.19 24.15 -13.07
N GLU A 306 -5.40 24.64 -12.83
CA GLU A 306 -5.70 26.05 -12.55
C GLU A 306 -6.77 26.17 -11.46
N GLY A 307 -6.69 27.25 -10.69
CA GLY A 307 -7.68 27.56 -9.66
C GLY A 307 -7.59 26.66 -8.43
N PRO A 308 -8.67 26.50 -7.67
CA PRO A 308 -8.67 25.71 -6.45
C PRO A 308 -8.52 24.21 -6.76
N TRP A 309 -7.66 23.55 -5.99
CA TRP A 309 -7.44 22.12 -6.03
C TRP A 309 -7.46 21.56 -4.63
N THR A 310 -8.04 20.38 -4.51
CA THR A 310 -8.12 19.61 -3.26
C THR A 310 -7.52 18.23 -3.49
N TYR A 311 -6.65 17.80 -2.58
CA TYR A 311 -6.11 16.44 -2.50
C TYR A 311 -6.50 15.85 -1.15
N GLU A 312 -7.08 14.66 -1.16
CA GLU A 312 -7.56 13.95 0.03
C GLU A 312 -6.82 12.61 0.12
N SER A 313 -6.23 12.32 1.28
CA SER A 313 -5.67 11.01 1.62
C SER A 313 -6.15 10.56 2.99
N GLY A 314 -5.77 9.36 3.44
CA GLY A 314 -6.02 8.92 4.82
C GLY A 314 -5.35 9.82 5.88
N GLU A 315 -4.20 10.41 5.55
CA GLU A 315 -3.40 11.24 6.48
C GLU A 315 -3.93 12.67 6.58
N GLU A 316 -4.03 13.37 5.44
CA GLU A 316 -4.40 14.78 5.38
C GLU A 316 -5.24 15.11 4.14
N THR A 317 -6.06 16.14 4.28
CA THR A 317 -6.71 16.82 3.15
C THR A 317 -6.03 18.16 2.96
N THR A 318 -5.56 18.43 1.75
CA THR A 318 -4.91 19.70 1.39
C THR A 318 -5.71 20.44 0.33
N THR A 319 -5.91 21.74 0.51
CA THR A 319 -6.62 22.57 -0.47
C THR A 319 -5.89 23.88 -0.69
N GLY A 320 -5.65 24.25 -1.94
CA GLY A 320 -5.01 25.50 -2.28
C GLY A 320 -5.13 25.84 -3.76
N LEU A 321 -4.33 26.80 -4.21
CA LEU A 321 -4.40 27.32 -5.57
C LEU A 321 -3.31 26.71 -6.46
N MET A 322 -3.73 26.25 -7.64
CA MET A 322 -2.88 25.90 -8.76
C MET A 322 -2.83 27.08 -9.75
N ARG A 323 -1.66 27.33 -10.31
CA ARG A 323 -1.45 28.26 -11.42
C ARG A 323 -0.43 27.67 -12.38
N ASN A 324 -0.80 27.57 -13.66
CA ASN A 324 -0.03 26.94 -14.72
C ASN A 324 0.49 25.54 -14.36
N GLY A 325 -0.33 24.73 -13.68
CA GLY A 325 0.05 23.39 -13.27
C GLY A 325 0.88 23.31 -11.99
N GLN A 326 1.07 24.42 -11.27
CA GLN A 326 1.93 24.47 -10.08
C GLN A 326 1.21 25.04 -8.87
N ARG A 327 1.47 24.46 -7.69
CA ARG A 327 0.97 24.95 -6.40
C ARG A 327 1.52 26.34 -6.12
N THR A 328 0.65 27.24 -5.69
CA THR A 328 1.01 28.62 -5.33
C THR A 328 0.17 29.13 -4.17
N GLY A 329 0.77 30.02 -3.38
CA GLY A 329 0.12 30.63 -2.23
C GLY A 329 -0.07 29.64 -1.09
N ARG A 330 -1.04 29.92 -0.24
CA ARG A 330 -1.34 29.12 0.94
C ARG A 330 -2.21 27.91 0.59
N TRP A 331 -1.80 26.74 1.07
CA TRP A 331 -2.47 25.47 0.96
C TRP A 331 -2.90 25.05 2.36
N GLU A 332 -4.20 25.12 2.64
CA GLU A 332 -4.75 24.69 3.93
C GLU A 332 -4.65 23.17 4.08
N VAL A 333 -4.42 22.73 5.30
CA VAL A 333 -4.33 21.33 5.70
C VAL A 333 -5.39 21.07 6.76
N SER A 334 -6.19 20.03 6.55
CA SER A 334 -7.14 19.50 7.50
C SER A 334 -6.94 17.98 7.66
N PRO A 335 -7.56 17.35 8.67
CA PRO A 335 -7.47 15.90 8.82
C PRO A 335 -7.91 15.18 7.54
N GLY A 336 -7.26 14.04 7.25
CA GLY A 336 -7.56 13.22 6.06
C GLY A 336 -8.96 12.60 6.08
N VAL A 337 -9.23 11.71 5.14
CA VAL A 337 -10.50 10.97 5.03
C VAL A 337 -10.59 9.93 6.14
N ALA A 338 -11.66 9.95 6.94
CA ALA A 338 -11.77 9.13 8.15
C ALA A 338 -11.83 7.63 7.82
N GLU A 339 -12.41 7.29 6.67
CA GLU A 339 -12.56 5.94 6.16
C GLU A 339 -11.21 5.26 5.83
N TRP A 340 -10.16 6.05 5.56
CA TRP A 340 -8.85 5.54 5.11
C TRP A 340 -7.73 5.80 6.12
N ARG A 341 -8.04 6.45 7.24
CA ARG A 341 -7.05 6.86 8.23
C ARG A 341 -6.61 5.66 9.08
N GLU A 342 -5.31 5.46 9.22
CA GLU A 342 -4.78 4.46 10.13
C GLU A 342 -4.96 4.88 11.60
N ALA A 343 -5.22 3.91 12.47
CA ALA A 343 -5.37 4.16 13.90
C ALA A 343 -4.06 4.72 14.49
N GLY A 344 -4.14 5.90 15.11
CA GLY A 344 -2.99 6.56 15.74
C GLY A 344 -2.27 7.60 14.87
N GLN A 345 -2.67 7.80 13.61
CA GLN A 345 -2.20 8.92 12.80
C GLN A 345 -2.81 10.25 13.30
N GLY A 346 -2.01 11.32 13.25
CA GLY A 346 -2.36 12.62 13.80
C GLY A 346 -3.43 13.36 12.98
N ASN A 347 -4.44 13.91 13.65
CA ASN A 347 -5.47 14.77 13.05
C ASN A 347 -4.95 16.20 12.85
N TYR A 348 -3.93 16.35 12.00
CA TYR A 348 -3.29 17.64 11.82
C TYR A 348 -4.21 18.63 11.10
N GLN A 349 -4.12 19.87 11.54
CA GLN A 349 -4.62 21.06 10.85
C GLN A 349 -3.46 22.01 10.63
N GLY A 350 -3.56 22.90 9.66
CA GLY A 350 -2.54 23.91 9.43
C GLY A 350 -2.50 24.34 7.99
N PHE A 351 -1.31 24.64 7.48
CA PHE A 351 -1.12 25.04 6.10
C PHE A 351 0.34 24.94 5.68
N ASP A 352 0.57 24.94 4.39
CA ASP A 352 1.86 25.18 3.75
C ASP A 352 1.77 26.36 2.79
N THR A 353 2.90 27.03 2.53
CA THR A 353 2.96 28.08 1.51
C THR A 353 3.87 27.64 0.37
N PHE A 354 3.37 27.76 -0.86
CA PHE A 354 4.07 27.34 -2.07
C PHE A 354 4.34 28.51 -3.02
N VAL A 355 5.50 28.47 -3.68
CA VAL A 355 5.83 29.25 -4.87
C VAL A 355 6.32 28.28 -5.94
N ARG A 356 5.51 28.07 -6.99
CA ARG A 356 5.83 27.16 -8.11
C ARG A 356 6.22 25.75 -7.62
N ASP A 357 5.31 25.13 -6.87
CA ASP A 357 5.47 23.80 -6.23
C ASP A 357 6.54 23.68 -5.14
N ARG A 358 7.30 24.74 -4.87
CA ARG A 358 8.33 24.76 -3.85
C ARG A 358 7.78 25.36 -2.57
N LEU A 359 8.02 24.73 -1.42
CA LEU A 359 7.72 25.31 -0.12
C LEU A 359 8.51 26.60 0.04
N ASP A 360 7.81 27.72 0.17
CA ASP A 360 8.41 29.04 0.26
C ASP A 360 7.42 29.97 0.95
N GLY A 361 7.74 30.33 2.19
CA GLY A 361 6.85 31.02 3.12
C GLY A 361 6.51 30.19 4.36
N PRO A 362 5.55 30.68 5.17
CA PRO A 362 5.20 30.06 6.44
C PRO A 362 4.51 28.70 6.26
N SER A 363 4.78 27.78 7.19
CA SER A 363 4.13 26.48 7.29
C SER A 363 3.79 26.18 8.75
N GLU A 364 2.70 25.44 8.96
CA GLU A 364 2.23 25.06 10.28
C GLU A 364 1.52 23.69 10.26
N ARG A 365 1.70 22.91 11.34
CA ARG A 365 0.87 21.76 11.70
C ARG A 365 0.52 21.81 13.20
N ARG A 366 -0.75 21.64 13.52
CA ARG A 366 -1.30 21.66 14.89
C ARG A 366 -2.35 20.57 15.10
N ILE A 367 -2.55 20.18 16.36
CA ILE A 367 -3.66 19.32 16.81
C ILE A 367 -4.46 20.11 17.85
N GLY A 368 -5.70 20.46 17.51
CA GLY A 368 -6.49 21.40 18.31
C GLY A 368 -5.77 22.75 18.44
N THR A 369 -5.47 23.19 19.66
CA THR A 369 -4.75 24.43 19.92
C THR A 369 -3.22 24.26 19.99
N VAL A 370 -2.73 23.01 19.99
CA VAL A 370 -1.31 22.70 20.19
C VAL A 370 -0.58 22.71 18.86
N VAL A 371 0.40 23.61 18.71
CA VAL A 371 1.31 23.65 17.56
C VAL A 371 2.35 22.54 17.71
N HIS A 372 2.45 21.69 16.69
CA HIS A 372 3.48 20.64 16.61
C HIS A 372 4.65 21.08 15.73
N TRP A 373 4.34 21.74 14.62
CA TRP A 373 5.33 22.24 13.66
C TRP A 373 4.96 23.66 13.27
N GLN A 374 5.91 24.59 13.32
CA GLN A 374 5.70 25.92 12.78
C GLN A 374 7.04 26.55 12.41
N GLY A 375 7.12 27.17 11.24
CA GLY A 375 8.30 27.88 10.80
C GLY A 375 8.14 28.42 9.38
N ASN A 376 9.25 28.83 8.79
CA ASN A 376 9.27 29.38 7.44
C ASN A 376 10.21 28.55 6.55
N TYR A 377 9.76 28.28 5.34
CA TYR A 377 10.61 27.77 4.26
C TYR A 377 11.09 28.91 3.38
N VAL A 378 12.32 28.80 2.88
CA VAL A 378 12.82 29.58 1.76
C VAL A 378 13.36 28.58 0.76
N ASN A 379 12.85 28.59 -0.46
CA ASN A 379 13.33 27.71 -1.51
C ASN A 379 13.33 26.21 -1.14
N GLY A 380 12.33 25.76 -0.39
CA GLY A 380 12.18 24.37 0.06
C GLY A 380 12.95 24.01 1.33
N LYS A 381 13.70 24.95 1.92
CA LYS A 381 14.55 24.70 3.09
C LYS A 381 14.07 25.50 4.31
N LYS A 382 14.18 24.91 5.49
CA LYS A 382 13.87 25.57 6.76
C LYS A 382 14.77 26.78 6.96
N GLN A 383 14.15 27.90 7.30
CA GLN A 383 14.80 29.17 7.54
C GLN A 383 14.23 29.83 8.80
N GLY A 384 15.10 30.40 9.63
CA GLY A 384 14.72 31.13 10.84
C GLY A 384 14.20 30.20 11.94
N PRO A 385 13.39 30.71 12.88
CA PRO A 385 12.93 29.94 14.03
C PRO A 385 11.92 28.86 13.63
N TRP A 386 12.10 27.67 14.19
CA TRP A 386 11.20 26.54 14.05
C TRP A 386 10.75 26.01 15.41
N ILE A 387 9.46 25.69 15.50
CA ILE A 387 8.87 24.89 16.57
C ILE A 387 8.71 23.48 16.02
N GLU A 388 9.20 22.47 16.74
CA GLU A 388 9.09 21.06 16.35
C GLU A 388 8.79 20.18 17.58
N PRO A 389 8.29 18.94 17.39
CA PRO A 389 8.06 18.02 18.48
C PRO A 389 9.36 17.70 19.22
N GLY A 390 9.38 17.94 20.53
CA GLY A 390 10.54 17.68 21.36
C GLY A 390 11.63 18.76 21.33
N GLY A 391 11.44 19.88 20.62
CA GLY A 391 12.37 21.01 20.66
C GLY A 391 12.33 21.88 19.42
N GLY A 392 12.93 23.07 19.49
CA GLY A 392 12.98 24.00 18.37
C GLY A 392 14.12 25.00 18.50
N GLY A 393 14.45 25.63 17.38
CA GLY A 393 15.53 26.61 17.28
C GLY A 393 15.63 27.19 15.89
N ASN A 394 16.71 27.93 15.62
CA ASN A 394 16.88 28.56 14.32
C ASN A 394 17.51 27.62 13.29
N TYR A 395 17.14 27.83 12.03
CA TYR A 395 17.68 27.16 10.86
C TYR A 395 18.22 28.16 9.84
N VAL A 396 19.26 27.75 9.12
CA VAL A 396 19.72 28.37 7.87
C VAL A 396 19.91 27.24 6.87
N ASP A 397 19.13 27.22 5.80
CA ASP A 397 19.17 26.17 4.77
C ASP A 397 19.12 24.74 5.34
N ASP A 398 18.15 24.46 6.23
CA ASP A 398 17.98 23.18 6.95
C ASP A 398 19.09 22.85 7.97
N VAL A 399 20.08 23.72 8.14
CA VAL A 399 21.14 23.53 9.13
C VAL A 399 20.76 24.23 10.44
N PRO A 400 20.71 23.51 11.59
CA PRO A 400 20.52 24.12 12.91
C PRO A 400 21.59 25.17 13.22
N GLN A 401 21.15 26.35 13.66
CA GLN A 401 21.98 27.49 14.00
C GLN A 401 21.43 28.21 15.24
N GLY A 402 22.29 28.95 15.94
CA GLY A 402 21.90 29.84 17.02
C GLY A 402 21.27 29.12 18.22
N PRO A 403 20.42 29.78 19.01
CA PRO A 403 19.87 29.21 20.23
C PRO A 403 18.83 28.12 19.94
N TRP A 404 18.87 27.05 20.72
CA TRP A 404 18.01 25.88 20.64
C TRP A 404 17.49 25.50 22.02
N LYS A 405 16.24 25.04 22.08
CA LYS A 405 15.64 24.43 23.27
C LYS A 405 15.10 23.06 22.92
N LYS A 406 15.50 22.03 23.65
CA LYS A 406 15.12 20.63 23.41
C LYS A 406 14.56 19.99 24.66
N ALA A 407 13.46 19.26 24.57
CA ALA A 407 12.92 18.47 25.68
C ALA A 407 13.77 17.23 25.93
N THR A 408 13.87 16.82 27.19
CA THR A 408 14.52 15.57 27.59
C THR A 408 13.48 14.49 27.93
N PRO A 409 13.80 13.19 27.81
CA PRO A 409 12.82 12.10 28.03
C PRO A 409 12.19 12.06 29.44
N ASP A 410 12.88 12.62 30.43
CA ASP A 410 12.47 12.76 31.82
C ASP A 410 11.60 14.01 32.08
N GLY A 411 11.21 14.75 31.04
CA GLY A 411 10.33 15.91 31.13
C GLY A 411 11.04 17.24 31.40
N GLY A 412 12.38 17.23 31.45
CA GLY A 412 13.21 18.43 31.50
C GLY A 412 13.45 19.08 30.13
N TRP A 413 14.43 19.97 30.07
CA TRP A 413 14.87 20.58 28.82
C TRP A 413 16.35 20.95 28.81
N GLN A 414 16.94 20.95 27.62
CA GLN A 414 18.26 21.47 27.32
C GLN A 414 18.14 22.80 26.59
N VAL A 415 19.02 23.74 26.90
CA VAL A 415 19.27 24.95 26.13
C VAL A 415 20.71 24.91 25.65
N LEU A 416 20.93 25.11 24.35
CA LEU A 416 22.25 25.10 23.74
C LEU A 416 22.31 26.07 22.57
N THR A 417 23.53 26.39 22.12
CA THR A 417 23.74 27.08 20.85
C THR A 417 24.25 26.08 19.80
N MET A 418 23.70 26.17 18.60
CA MET A 418 24.11 25.39 17.44
C MET A 418 24.93 26.27 16.49
N ARG A 419 25.99 25.71 15.93
CA ARG A 419 26.78 26.27 14.83
C ARG A 419 27.01 25.18 13.81
N ASP A 420 26.55 25.41 12.58
CA ASP A 420 26.71 24.48 11.46
C ASP A 420 26.21 23.05 11.79
N GLY A 421 25.05 22.99 12.45
CA GLY A 421 24.41 21.74 12.84
C GLY A 421 25.05 21.03 14.05
N LYS A 422 26.03 21.65 14.72
CA LYS A 422 26.72 21.07 15.88
C LYS A 422 26.58 21.95 17.13
N PRO A 423 26.52 21.37 18.34
CA PRO A 423 26.61 22.15 19.58
C PRO A 423 27.88 22.98 19.66
N GLU A 424 27.76 24.23 20.09
CA GLU A 424 28.85 25.19 20.24
C GLU A 424 28.63 26.03 21.51
N GLY A 425 29.69 26.18 22.32
CA GLY A 425 29.63 26.91 23.57
C GLY A 425 28.90 26.14 24.66
N LYS A 426 28.16 26.87 25.50
CA LYS A 426 27.54 26.32 26.72
C LYS A 426 26.25 25.57 26.40
N LEU A 427 26.10 24.37 26.99
CA LEU A 427 24.85 23.62 27.10
C LEU A 427 24.41 23.61 28.56
N GLU A 428 23.13 23.85 28.80
CA GLU A 428 22.50 23.77 30.12
C GLU A 428 21.32 22.80 30.06
N GLN A 429 21.29 21.82 30.95
CA GLN A 429 20.15 20.92 31.13
C GLN A 429 19.45 21.21 32.45
N TYR A 430 18.12 21.28 32.37
CA TYR A 430 17.23 21.47 33.48
C TYR A 430 16.32 20.24 33.61
N GLY A 431 16.09 19.79 34.83
CA GLY A 431 15.12 18.73 35.10
C GLY A 431 13.67 19.21 34.97
N ALA A 432 12.70 18.31 35.11
CA ALA A 432 11.27 18.62 34.97
C ALA A 432 10.77 19.72 35.95
N GLY A 433 11.41 19.86 37.12
CA GLY A 433 11.11 20.91 38.11
C GLY A 433 11.82 22.25 37.84
N GLY A 434 12.59 22.35 36.75
CA GLY A 434 13.35 23.54 36.38
C GLY A 434 14.68 23.74 37.12
N GLN A 435 15.09 22.80 37.97
CA GLN A 435 16.42 22.81 38.58
C GLN A 435 17.50 22.54 37.53
N LEU A 436 18.63 23.26 37.61
CA LEU A 436 19.80 23.02 36.77
C LEU A 436 20.47 21.71 37.18
N GLU A 437 20.67 20.79 36.25
CA GLU A 437 21.23 19.45 36.53
C GLU A 437 22.61 19.25 35.90
N LEU A 438 22.87 19.91 34.77
CA LEU A 438 24.09 19.74 34.01
C LEU A 438 24.45 21.02 33.25
N VAL A 439 25.74 21.35 33.26
CA VAL A 439 26.36 22.37 32.41
C VAL A 439 27.54 21.72 31.70
N GLU A 440 27.58 21.86 30.39
CA GLU A 440 28.64 21.37 29.52
C GLU A 440 29.11 22.49 28.59
N HIS A 441 30.32 22.33 28.04
CA HIS A 441 30.87 23.23 27.04
C HIS A 441 31.31 22.43 25.82
N TYR A 442 31.00 22.94 24.64
CA TYR A 442 31.25 22.30 23.36
C TYR A 442 32.02 23.23 22.42
N ARG A 443 32.85 22.63 21.57
CA ARG A 443 33.46 23.28 20.41
C ARG A 443 33.33 22.34 19.22
N LEU A 444 32.70 22.81 18.15
CA LEU A 444 32.44 22.01 16.93
C LEU A 444 31.77 20.65 17.22
N GLY A 445 30.85 20.64 18.19
CA GLY A 445 30.10 19.45 18.61
C GLY A 445 30.84 18.49 19.53
N VAL A 446 32.06 18.82 19.97
CA VAL A 446 32.88 18.00 20.88
C VAL A 446 32.95 18.67 22.24
N LEU A 447 32.85 17.90 23.34
CA LEU A 447 33.02 18.43 24.71
C LEU A 447 34.41 19.06 24.86
N GLU A 448 34.43 20.34 25.20
CA GLU A 448 35.62 21.19 25.30
C GLU A 448 35.41 22.22 26.40
N GLY A 449 36.18 22.14 27.48
CA GLY A 449 36.09 23.03 28.63
C GLY A 449 35.41 22.39 29.85
N PRO A 450 34.85 23.21 30.76
CA PRO A 450 34.34 22.72 32.04
C PRO A 450 32.97 22.02 31.91
N MET A 451 32.82 20.93 32.65
CA MET A 451 31.55 20.22 32.87
C MET A 451 31.20 20.28 34.35
N GLN A 452 29.92 20.52 34.67
CA GLN A 452 29.40 20.52 36.03
C GLN A 452 28.06 19.81 36.08
N SER A 453 27.81 19.01 37.11
CA SER A 453 26.47 18.49 37.39
C SER A 453 26.06 18.74 38.83
N PHE A 454 24.76 18.75 39.06
CA PHE A 454 24.15 19.17 40.32
C PHE A 454 23.20 18.09 40.84
N TYR A 455 23.05 18.03 42.15
CA TYR A 455 22.00 17.27 42.82
C TYR A 455 20.65 17.97 42.69
N PRO A 456 19.52 17.27 42.94
CA PRO A 456 18.19 17.89 42.88
C PRO A 456 17.99 19.10 43.81
N ASP A 457 18.77 19.20 44.89
CA ASP A 457 18.78 20.35 45.82
C ASP A 457 19.65 21.52 45.34
N GLY A 458 20.22 21.44 44.13
CA GLY A 458 21.08 22.44 43.51
C GLY A 458 22.55 22.38 43.97
N LYS A 459 22.92 21.48 44.90
CA LYS A 459 24.31 21.34 45.32
C LYS A 459 25.16 20.72 44.23
N ARG A 460 26.42 21.12 44.15
CA ARG A 460 27.35 20.56 43.16
C ARG A 460 27.55 19.08 43.42
N ARG A 461 27.34 18.26 42.38
CA ARG A 461 27.60 16.82 42.38
C ARG A 461 28.93 16.52 41.74
N TYR A 462 29.24 17.18 40.63
CA TYR A 462 30.40 16.90 39.81
C TYR A 462 31.00 18.18 39.23
N GLN A 463 32.32 18.19 39.06
CA GLN A 463 33.02 19.12 38.19
C GLN A 463 34.22 18.43 37.53
N GLY A 464 34.47 18.74 36.26
CA GLY A 464 35.60 18.22 35.50
C GLY A 464 35.92 19.12 34.32
N THR A 465 37.08 18.91 33.68
CA THR A 465 37.46 19.61 32.45
C THR A 465 37.69 18.60 31.33
N PHE A 466 37.30 18.97 30.12
CA PHE A 466 37.39 18.14 28.92
C PHE A 466 38.18 18.85 27.82
N VAL A 467 38.98 18.11 27.08
CA VAL A 467 39.68 18.55 25.86
C VAL A 467 39.48 17.45 24.81
N ASP A 468 39.00 17.82 23.62
CA ASP A 468 38.70 16.89 22.52
C ASP A 468 37.84 15.69 22.96
N GLY A 469 36.85 15.96 23.82
CA GLY A 469 35.91 14.95 24.32
C GLY A 469 36.47 14.02 25.40
N LYS A 470 37.72 14.21 25.82
CA LYS A 470 38.39 13.41 26.86
C LYS A 470 38.58 14.23 28.13
N ARG A 471 38.49 13.58 29.30
CA ARG A 471 38.83 14.22 30.58
C ARG A 471 40.29 14.67 30.56
N ASP A 472 40.54 15.93 30.85
CA ASP A 472 41.88 16.51 30.86
C ASP A 472 41.94 17.59 31.96
N GLY A 473 42.81 17.39 32.94
CA GLY A 473 42.87 18.20 34.16
C GLY A 473 42.12 17.59 35.35
N GLY A 474 41.70 18.46 36.27
CA GLY A 474 41.10 18.06 37.55
C GLY A 474 39.64 17.64 37.45
N GLU A 475 39.28 16.56 38.15
CA GLU A 475 37.92 16.05 38.33
C GLU A 475 37.59 15.98 39.82
N THR A 476 36.40 16.42 40.22
CA THR A 476 35.90 16.29 41.58
C THR A 476 34.47 15.78 41.56
N LEU A 477 34.21 14.73 42.35
CA LEU A 477 32.85 14.27 42.67
C LEU A 477 32.58 14.59 44.14
N PHE A 478 31.42 15.14 44.44
CA PHE A 478 30.98 15.50 45.80
C PHE A 478 29.95 14.50 46.31
N TYR A 479 29.83 14.36 47.63
CA TYR A 479 28.71 13.65 48.24
C TYR A 479 27.41 14.47 48.15
N ALA A 480 26.26 13.83 48.37
CA ALA A 480 24.94 14.47 48.33
C ALA A 480 24.75 15.61 49.36
N ASN A 481 25.56 15.63 50.44
CA ASN A 481 25.57 16.77 51.37
C ASN A 481 26.20 18.04 50.74
N GLY A 482 26.92 17.91 49.63
CA GLY A 482 27.44 18.96 48.75
C GLY A 482 28.68 19.72 49.22
N GLU A 483 29.21 19.38 50.40
CA GLU A 483 30.33 20.10 51.02
C GLU A 483 31.66 19.35 50.90
N LEU A 484 31.64 18.01 50.83
CA LEU A 484 32.83 17.18 50.87
C LEU A 484 33.06 16.44 49.54
N PRO A 485 34.26 16.53 48.93
CA PRO A 485 34.63 15.70 47.80
C PRO A 485 34.62 14.21 48.17
N GLN A 486 33.79 13.42 47.52
CA GLN A 486 33.92 11.97 47.53
C GLN A 486 35.27 11.56 46.93
N PHE A 487 35.67 12.16 45.81
CA PHE A 487 37.02 12.05 45.29
C PHE A 487 37.45 13.30 44.53
N HIS A 488 38.77 13.46 44.43
CA HIS A 488 39.43 14.38 43.52
C HIS A 488 40.54 13.63 42.76
N ARG A 489 40.55 13.73 41.44
CA ARG A 489 41.47 13.00 40.54
C ARG A 489 41.98 13.92 39.45
N ASN A 490 43.17 13.61 38.93
CA ASN A 490 43.73 14.28 37.76
C ASN A 490 43.77 13.34 36.56
N TRP A 491 43.49 13.91 35.39
CA TRP A 491 43.43 13.23 34.10
C TRP A 491 44.33 13.92 33.08
N TYR A 492 44.87 13.15 32.14
CA TYR A 492 45.54 13.64 30.95
C TYR A 492 45.03 12.82 29.77
N GLN A 493 44.39 13.47 28.80
CA GLN A 493 43.89 12.82 27.59
C GLN A 493 43.03 11.56 27.86
N GLY A 494 42.17 11.63 28.88
CA GLY A 494 41.25 10.56 29.27
C GLY A 494 41.87 9.45 30.14
N VAL A 495 43.14 9.58 30.53
CA VAL A 495 43.85 8.61 31.36
C VAL A 495 44.21 9.23 32.71
N LEU A 496 44.04 8.50 33.82
CA LEU A 496 44.43 8.98 35.15
C LEU A 496 45.92 9.34 35.19
N HIS A 497 46.23 10.58 35.59
CA HIS A 497 47.58 11.11 35.61
C HIS A 497 47.71 12.21 36.67
N GLY A 498 48.53 11.99 37.69
CA GLY A 498 48.72 12.87 38.84
C GLY A 498 48.00 12.39 40.11
N ALA A 499 47.79 13.31 41.05
CA ALA A 499 47.19 13.01 42.35
C ALA A 499 45.74 12.49 42.26
N SER A 500 45.43 11.52 43.11
CA SER A 500 44.09 10.96 43.30
C SER A 500 43.83 10.78 44.79
N ILE A 501 42.77 11.40 45.28
CA ILE A 501 42.33 11.32 46.68
C ILE A 501 40.86 10.91 46.69
N GLU A 502 40.52 9.90 47.48
CA GLU A 502 39.14 9.52 47.81
C GLU A 502 38.93 9.76 49.30
N HIS A 503 37.78 10.28 49.70
CA HIS A 503 37.42 10.53 51.10
C HIS A 503 36.26 9.63 51.54
N PHE A 504 36.08 9.50 52.84
CA PHE A 504 34.83 9.03 53.44
C PHE A 504 33.83 10.19 53.58
N GLN A 505 32.56 9.88 53.88
CA GLN A 505 31.52 10.90 54.11
C GLN A 505 31.81 11.84 55.29
N ASN A 506 32.69 11.44 56.22
CA ASN A 506 33.16 12.27 57.32
C ASN A 506 34.35 13.19 56.95
N GLY A 507 34.76 13.20 55.68
CA GLY A 507 35.82 14.05 55.14
C GLY A 507 37.25 13.52 55.34
N LYS A 508 37.45 12.44 56.10
CA LYS A 508 38.77 11.82 56.25
C LYS A 508 39.18 11.10 54.96
N PRO A 509 40.47 11.07 54.59
CA PRO A 509 40.93 10.35 53.42
C PRO A 509 40.62 8.86 53.58
N LYS A 510 40.10 8.25 52.53
CA LYS A 510 39.94 6.80 52.36
C LYS A 510 41.11 6.23 51.58
N GLN A 511 41.57 6.95 50.57
CA GLN A 511 42.70 6.58 49.73
C GLN A 511 43.45 7.82 49.25
N ILE A 512 44.77 7.78 49.27
CA ILE A 512 45.64 8.79 48.67
C ILE A 512 46.68 8.08 47.80
N GLY A 513 46.91 8.56 46.58
CA GLY A 513 47.98 8.06 45.72
C GLY A 513 48.16 8.89 44.45
N ASN A 514 49.13 8.52 43.63
CA ASN A 514 49.40 9.16 42.34
C ASN A 514 49.31 8.16 41.19
N TYR A 515 48.90 8.63 40.02
CA TYR A 515 48.87 7.82 38.81
C TYR A 515 49.83 8.40 37.76
N TYR A 516 50.51 7.54 37.02
CA TYR A 516 51.22 7.91 35.79
C TYR A 516 50.69 7.05 34.65
N MET A 517 49.98 7.68 33.72
CA MET A 517 49.36 7.02 32.55
C MET A 517 48.52 5.80 32.96
N GLY A 518 47.65 5.98 33.96
CA GLY A 518 46.70 4.98 34.44
C GLY A 518 47.28 3.95 35.41
N LYS A 519 48.61 3.94 35.60
CA LYS A 519 49.28 3.05 36.55
C LYS A 519 49.53 3.75 37.87
N LYS A 520 49.32 3.06 38.99
CA LYS A 520 49.71 3.54 40.32
C LYS A 520 51.22 3.82 40.32
N THR A 521 51.63 4.95 40.88
CA THR A 521 53.03 5.31 41.07
C THR A 521 53.18 6.01 42.41
N GLY A 522 54.34 5.85 43.04
CA GLY A 522 54.57 6.52 44.31
C GLY A 522 53.94 5.76 45.47
N ARG A 523 53.79 6.48 46.58
CA ARG A 523 53.18 5.99 47.80
C ARG A 523 51.65 5.97 47.66
N PHE A 524 51.04 4.82 47.89
CA PHE A 524 49.59 4.68 48.05
C PHE A 524 49.27 4.37 49.50
N GLN A 525 48.28 5.07 50.04
CA GLN A 525 47.86 4.95 51.43
C GLN A 525 46.35 4.71 51.48
N TYR A 526 45.93 3.73 52.28
CA TYR A 526 44.52 3.40 52.52
C TYR A 526 44.22 3.52 54.01
N PHE A 527 43.08 4.13 54.32
CA PHE A 527 42.71 4.46 55.69
C PHE A 527 41.33 3.90 56.03
N ARG A 528 41.08 3.70 57.33
CA ARG A 528 39.75 3.48 57.90
C ARG A 528 38.99 4.80 57.98
N ASP A 529 37.68 4.69 58.17
CA ASP A 529 36.79 5.83 58.41
C ASP A 529 37.13 6.61 59.69
N ASP A 530 37.80 6.00 60.67
CA ASP A 530 38.35 6.72 61.83
C ASP A 530 39.66 7.48 61.53
N GLY A 531 40.24 7.33 60.34
CA GLY A 531 41.49 7.97 59.90
C GLY A 531 42.75 7.15 60.16
N GLN A 532 42.65 5.93 60.71
CA GLN A 532 43.81 5.07 60.90
C GLN A 532 44.30 4.50 59.56
N LEU A 533 45.61 4.59 59.30
CA LEU A 533 46.27 3.98 58.14
C LEU A 533 46.19 2.45 58.27
N ILE A 534 45.58 1.78 57.29
CA ILE A 534 45.46 0.32 57.23
C ILE A 534 46.60 -0.27 56.41
N GLU A 535 46.89 0.36 55.28
CA GLU A 535 47.79 -0.18 54.27
C GLU A 535 48.54 0.96 53.60
N GLU A 536 49.82 0.70 53.37
CA GLU A 536 50.66 1.56 52.58
C GLU A 536 51.51 0.72 51.63
N THR A 537 51.54 1.11 50.36
CA THR A 537 52.27 0.40 49.31
C THR A 537 53.05 1.38 48.45
N MET A 538 54.28 0.99 48.09
CA MET A 538 55.11 1.72 47.15
C MET A 538 55.02 1.04 45.77
N TYR A 539 54.63 1.81 44.75
CA TYR A 539 54.45 1.33 43.36
C TYR A 539 55.44 1.96 42.38
#